data_AF-S6ADX0-F1
#
_entry.id   AF-S6ADX0-F1
#
_cell.length_a   1.000
_cell.length_b   1.000
_cell.length_c   1.000
_cell.angle_alpha   90.00
_cell.angle_beta   90.00
_cell.angle_gamma   90.00
#
_symmetry.space_group_name_H-M   'P 1'
#
loop_
_entity.id
_entity.type
_entity.pdbx_description
1 polymer ?
#
loop_
_entity_poly.entity_id
_entity_poly.type
_entity_poly.pdbx_seq_one_letter_code
_entity_poly.pdbx_strand_id
1 'polypeptide(L)'
;MDKLISVVSFFSDLFTIAASGVAVYLFVAKREQVSSVFSLLLNYTYQLSLSEIKEKLEKLNDLNPSDSDQKSEIESIMHDIIGQISGNERLEQHLSSVVNKMEKFGAGPKFSTDAYKRRVVSELRERLRNVNAANIDSLVGKS
;
A
#
# COMPACT_ATOMS: atom_id res chain seq x y z
N MET A 1 26.70 53.96 10.40
CA MET A 1 26.25 52.68 9.79
C MET A 1 25.75 51.72 10.86
N ASP A 2 26.47 51.55 11.98
CA ASP A 2 26.18 50.53 13.00
C ASP A 2 24.79 50.61 13.64
N LYS A 3 24.25 51.81 13.87
CA LYS A 3 22.88 51.98 14.40
C LYS A 3 21.80 51.47 13.46
N LEU A 4 21.95 51.67 12.15
CA LEU A 4 21.00 51.17 11.14
C LEU A 4 21.05 49.65 11.06
N ILE A 5 22.26 49.08 11.13
CA ILE A 5 22.45 47.62 11.14
C ILE A 5 21.78 47.00 12.37
N SER A 6 21.98 47.58 13.57
CA SER A 6 21.32 47.11 14.80
C SER A 6 19.78 47.14 14.72
N VAL A 7 19.20 48.20 14.16
CA VAL A 7 17.74 48.29 14.02
C VAL A 7 17.21 47.24 13.05
N VAL A 8 17.88 47.05 11.91
CA VAL A 8 17.50 46.04 10.92
C VAL A 8 17.62 44.63 11.48
N SER A 9 18.71 44.32 12.21
CA SER A 9 18.90 43.04 12.88
C SER A 9 17.82 42.79 13.93
N PHE A 10 17.48 43.78 14.76
CA PHE A 10 16.42 43.64 15.76
C PHE A 10 15.06 43.29 15.15
N PHE A 11 14.66 43.99 14.08
CA PHE A 11 13.41 43.69 13.39
C PHE A 11 13.46 42.34 12.68
N SER A 12 14.60 41.98 12.07
CA SER A 12 14.80 40.67 11.46
C SER A 12 14.58 39.55 12.48
N ASP A 13 15.20 39.64 13.66
CA ASP A 13 15.07 38.64 14.71
C ASP A 13 13.63 38.57 15.26
N LEU A 14 12.97 39.73 15.42
CA LEU A 14 11.57 39.79 15.85
C LEU A 14 10.63 39.12 14.83
N PHE A 15 10.83 39.37 13.54
CA PHE A 15 10.07 38.73 12.47
C PHE A 15 10.35 37.23 12.39
N THR A 16 11.59 36.80 12.60
CA THR A 16 11.94 35.38 12.68
C THR A 16 11.20 34.69 13.81
N ILE A 17 11.20 35.27 15.02
CA ILE A 17 10.48 34.74 16.18
C ILE A 17 8.98 34.66 15.91
N ALA A 18 8.40 35.73 15.33
CA ALA A 18 6.98 35.76 14.98
C ALA A 18 6.63 34.71 13.92
N ALA A 19 7.45 34.57 12.87
CA ALA A 19 7.26 33.58 11.82
C ALA A 19 7.38 32.14 12.35
N SER A 20 8.36 31.87 13.21
CA SER A 20 8.49 30.58 13.90
C SER A 20 7.28 30.30 14.79
N GLY A 21 6.78 31.32 15.51
CA GLY A 21 5.56 31.20 16.33
C GLY A 21 4.32 30.84 15.50
N VAL A 22 4.13 31.49 14.34
CA VAL A 22 3.04 31.16 13.40
C VAL A 22 3.20 29.75 12.83
N ALA A 23 4.42 29.34 12.49
CA ALA A 23 4.69 27.99 11.97
C ALA A 23 4.35 26.91 13.01
N VAL A 24 4.79 27.08 14.26
CA VAL A 24 4.45 26.18 15.37
C VAL A 24 2.95 26.18 15.63
N TYR A 25 2.30 27.35 15.63
CA TYR A 25 0.86 27.47 15.81
C TYR A 25 0.08 26.73 14.72
N LEU A 26 0.44 26.92 13.44
CA LEU A 26 -0.18 26.21 12.32
C LEU A 26 0.06 24.71 12.42
N PHE A 27 1.27 24.27 12.76
CA PHE A 27 1.59 22.86 12.91
C PHE A 27 0.72 22.20 13.99
N VAL A 28 0.57 22.85 15.16
CA VAL A 28 -0.24 22.31 16.26
C VAL A 28 -1.74 22.40 15.95
N ALA A 29 -2.21 23.55 15.46
CA ALA A 29 -3.64 23.78 15.21
C ALA A 29 -4.17 23.01 14.00
N LYS A 30 -3.32 22.68 13.02
CA LYS A 30 -3.69 21.97 11.79
C LYS A 30 -3.17 20.54 11.72
N ARG A 31 -2.56 20.02 12.80
CA ARG A 31 -2.05 18.64 12.88
C ARG A 31 -3.08 17.59 12.45
N GLU A 32 -4.35 17.79 12.80
CA GLU A 32 -5.42 16.86 12.46
C GLU A 32 -5.74 16.86 10.96
N GLN A 33 -5.69 18.02 10.32
CA GLN A 33 -5.91 18.15 8.88
C GLN A 33 -4.76 17.50 8.11
N VAL A 34 -3.52 17.75 8.54
CA VAL A 34 -2.32 17.15 7.96
C VAL A 34 -2.37 15.62 8.12
N SER A 35 -2.64 15.13 9.33
CA SER A 35 -2.78 13.70 9.61
C SER A 35 -3.90 13.05 8.79
N SER A 36 -5.02 13.75 8.58
CA SER A 36 -6.14 13.26 7.77
C SER A 36 -5.74 13.09 6.31
N VAL A 37 -5.07 14.09 5.71
CA VAL A 37 -4.57 13.99 4.32
C VAL A 37 -3.58 12.84 4.18
N PHE A 38 -2.62 12.70 5.09
CA PHE A 38 -1.69 11.56 5.08
C PHE A 38 -2.42 10.22 5.21
N SER A 39 -3.44 10.13 6.08
CA SER A 39 -4.25 8.92 6.24
C SER A 39 -5.03 8.58 4.97
N LEU A 40 -5.60 9.59 4.30
CA LEU A 40 -6.27 9.44 3.01
C LEU A 40 -5.31 8.95 1.93
N LEU A 41 -4.10 9.54 1.85
CA LEU A 41 -3.07 9.11 0.90
C LEU A 41 -2.66 7.66 1.14
N LEU A 42 -2.39 7.27 2.39
CA LEU A 42 -2.03 5.90 2.75
C LEU A 42 -3.16 4.91 2.42
N ASN A 43 -4.41 5.28 2.72
CA ASN A 43 -5.57 4.45 2.37
C ASN A 43 -5.76 4.34 0.86
N TYR A 44 -5.54 5.41 0.11
CA TYR A 44 -5.62 5.41 -1.35
C TYR A 44 -4.53 4.53 -1.97
N THR A 45 -3.27 4.67 -1.55
CA THR A 45 -2.17 3.81 -2.00
C THR A 45 -2.47 2.35 -1.71
N TYR A 46 -3.03 2.06 -0.54
CA TYR A 46 -3.46 0.72 -0.18
C TYR A 46 -4.57 0.18 -1.09
N GLN A 47 -5.59 0.99 -1.38
CA GLN A 47 -6.67 0.62 -2.30
C GLN A 47 -6.15 0.39 -3.72
N LEU A 48 -5.20 1.20 -4.18
CA LEU A 48 -4.56 1.05 -5.47
C LEU A 48 -3.84 -0.30 -5.57
N SER A 49 -2.99 -0.65 -4.58
CA SER A 49 -2.34 -1.97 -4.53
C SER A 49 -3.33 -3.12 -4.56
N LEU A 50 -4.44 -3.00 -3.82
CA LEU A 50 -5.49 -4.02 -3.79
C LEU A 50 -6.21 -4.16 -5.15
N SER A 51 -6.39 -3.05 -5.88
CA SER A 51 -6.96 -3.06 -7.23
C SER A 51 -6.01 -3.72 -8.24
N GLU A 52 -4.71 -3.39 -8.19
CA GLU A 52 -3.70 -3.99 -9.07
C GLU A 52 -3.57 -5.50 -8.85
N ILE A 53 -3.54 -5.94 -7.57
CA ILE A 53 -3.50 -7.37 -7.24
C ILE A 53 -4.74 -8.09 -7.80
N LYS A 54 -5.93 -7.47 -7.70
CA LYS A 54 -7.15 -8.04 -8.29
C LYS A 54 -7.04 -8.19 -9.80
N GLU A 55 -6.55 -7.17 -10.51
CA GLU A 55 -6.36 -7.24 -11.96
C GLU A 55 -5.38 -8.35 -12.35
N LYS A 56 -4.24 -8.45 -11.67
CA LYS A 56 -3.25 -9.52 -11.88
C LYS A 56 -3.83 -10.89 -11.60
N LEU A 57 -4.70 -11.02 -10.60
CA LEU A 57 -5.38 -12.26 -10.26
C LEU A 57 -6.41 -12.69 -11.32
N GLU A 58 -7.13 -11.73 -11.93
CA GLU A 58 -8.01 -12.03 -13.07
C GLU A 58 -7.20 -12.50 -14.27
N LYS A 59 -6.09 -11.83 -14.61
CA LYS A 59 -5.17 -12.29 -15.67
C LYS A 59 -4.66 -13.71 -15.41
N LEU A 60 -4.25 -13.99 -14.18
CA LEU A 60 -3.79 -15.32 -13.77
C LEU A 60 -4.86 -16.40 -13.97
N ASN A 61 -6.14 -16.07 -13.80
CA ASN A 61 -7.23 -17.02 -13.98
C ASN A 61 -7.37 -17.47 -15.45
N ASP A 62 -7.14 -16.56 -16.38
CA ASP A 62 -7.30 -16.76 -17.83
C ASP A 62 -6.14 -17.56 -18.45
N LEU A 63 -4.98 -17.60 -17.79
CA LEU A 63 -3.78 -18.32 -18.29
C LEU A 63 -3.88 -19.84 -18.08
N ASN A 64 -3.46 -20.62 -19.08
CA ASN A 64 -3.43 -22.07 -19.04
C ASN A 64 -2.05 -22.58 -18.59
N PRO A 65 -1.95 -23.28 -17.44
CA PRO A 65 -0.67 -23.81 -16.95
C PRO A 65 -0.12 -24.99 -17.76
N SER A 66 -0.89 -25.50 -18.74
CA SER A 66 -0.47 -26.57 -19.65
C SER A 66 0.28 -26.03 -20.87
N ASP A 67 0.18 -24.72 -21.14
CA ASP A 67 0.91 -24.04 -22.20
C ASP A 67 2.26 -23.55 -21.62
N SER A 68 3.37 -23.97 -22.23
CA SER A 68 4.71 -23.63 -21.76
C SER A 68 5.01 -22.14 -21.79
N ASP A 69 4.43 -21.40 -22.76
CA ASP A 69 4.67 -19.97 -22.91
C ASP A 69 3.93 -19.21 -21.79
N GLN A 70 2.68 -19.59 -21.55
CA GLN A 70 1.84 -19.03 -20.48
C GLN A 70 2.30 -19.43 -19.08
N LYS A 71 2.98 -20.57 -18.93
CA LYS A 71 3.54 -21.00 -17.65
C LYS A 71 4.55 -19.98 -17.09
N SER A 72 5.39 -19.42 -17.96
CA SER A 72 6.36 -18.38 -17.55
C SER A 72 5.65 -17.09 -17.11
N GLU A 73 4.56 -16.74 -17.77
CA GLU A 73 3.74 -15.57 -17.44
C GLU A 73 3.01 -15.76 -16.11
N ILE A 74 2.47 -16.96 -15.86
CA ILE A 74 1.86 -17.36 -14.59
C ILE A 74 2.86 -17.18 -13.43
N GLU A 75 4.08 -17.68 -13.59
CA GLU A 75 5.14 -17.57 -12.57
C GLU A 75 5.51 -16.09 -12.31
N SER A 76 5.64 -15.31 -13.38
CA SER A 76 5.91 -13.87 -13.30
C SER A 76 4.82 -13.11 -12.53
N ILE A 77 3.55 -13.28 -12.92
CA ILE A 77 2.40 -12.63 -12.26
C ILE A 77 2.33 -13.02 -10.78
N MET A 78 2.63 -14.27 -10.45
CA MET A 78 2.61 -14.76 -9.08
C MET A 78 3.72 -14.12 -8.23
N HIS A 79 4.95 -14.04 -8.75
CA HIS A 79 6.05 -13.36 -8.07
C HIS A 79 5.77 -11.88 -7.86
N ASP A 80 5.16 -11.24 -8.85
CA ASP A 80 4.69 -9.86 -8.77
C ASP A 80 3.66 -9.66 -7.65
N ILE A 81 2.64 -10.53 -7.57
CA ILE A 81 1.63 -10.48 -6.51
C ILE A 81 2.28 -10.70 -5.14
N ILE A 82 3.19 -11.66 -5.01
CA ILE A 82 3.94 -11.92 -3.77
C ILE A 82 4.75 -10.68 -3.36
N GLY A 83 5.47 -10.07 -4.30
CA GLY A 83 6.26 -8.87 -4.05
C GLY A 83 5.41 -7.67 -3.62
N GLN A 84 4.25 -7.46 -4.26
CA GLN A 84 3.32 -6.38 -3.89
C GLN A 84 2.70 -6.59 -2.52
N ILE A 85 2.35 -7.83 -2.15
CA ILE A 85 1.80 -8.14 -0.83
C ILE A 85 2.87 -7.96 0.25
N SER A 86 4.07 -8.49 0.02
CA SER A 86 5.18 -8.43 1.00
C SER A 86 5.75 -7.02 1.16
N GLY A 87 5.67 -6.19 0.11
CA GLY A 87 6.08 -4.78 0.16
C GLY A 87 5.07 -3.86 0.85
N ASN A 88 3.90 -4.37 1.25
CA ASN A 88 2.85 -3.59 1.91
C ASN A 88 2.50 -4.23 3.25
N GLU A 89 3.02 -3.68 4.35
CA GLU A 89 2.86 -4.24 5.71
C GLU A 89 1.40 -4.54 6.07
N ARG A 90 0.46 -3.68 5.64
CA ARG A 90 -0.97 -3.90 5.87
C ARG A 90 -1.49 -5.12 5.11
N LEU A 91 -1.06 -5.33 3.86
CA LEU A 91 -1.45 -6.52 3.09
C LEU A 91 -0.77 -7.78 3.64
N GLU A 92 0.51 -7.70 3.98
CA GLU A 92 1.30 -8.79 4.54
C GLU A 92 0.66 -9.36 5.82
N GLN A 93 0.24 -8.50 6.75
CA GLN A 93 -0.44 -8.91 7.98
C GLN A 93 -1.68 -9.78 7.73
N HIS A 94 -2.44 -9.50 6.66
CA HIS A 94 -3.66 -10.23 6.33
C HIS A 94 -3.45 -11.43 5.39
N LEU A 95 -2.40 -11.39 4.56
CA LEU A 95 -2.21 -12.30 3.43
C LEU A 95 -0.95 -13.18 3.54
N SER A 96 -0.09 -12.97 4.53
CA SER A 96 1.16 -13.73 4.76
C SER A 96 0.96 -15.25 4.73
N SER A 97 -0.14 -15.76 5.29
CA SER A 97 -0.44 -17.20 5.25
C SER A 97 -0.67 -17.75 3.84
N VAL A 98 -1.25 -16.97 2.94
CA VAL A 98 -1.48 -17.34 1.53
C VAL A 98 -0.20 -17.12 0.72
N VAL A 99 0.53 -16.03 0.96
CA VAL A 99 1.83 -15.76 0.33
C VAL A 99 2.83 -16.87 0.63
N ASN A 100 2.94 -17.31 1.88
CA ASN A 100 3.79 -18.44 2.27
C ASN A 100 3.44 -19.73 1.53
N LYS A 101 2.16 -19.95 1.20
CA LYS A 101 1.78 -21.06 0.31
C LYS A 101 2.31 -20.76 -1.08
N MET A 102 1.94 -19.62 -1.67
CA MET A 102 2.37 -19.23 -3.02
C MET A 102 3.88 -19.36 -3.23
N GLU A 103 4.71 -18.91 -2.28
CA GLU A 103 6.18 -19.01 -2.32
C GLU A 103 6.69 -20.47 -2.24
N LYS A 104 6.16 -21.26 -1.30
CA LYS A 104 6.54 -22.68 -1.15
C LYS A 104 6.22 -23.50 -2.41
N PHE A 105 5.34 -23.01 -3.28
CA PHE A 105 4.92 -23.70 -4.49
C PHE A 105 5.46 -23.07 -5.78
N GLY A 106 5.79 -21.77 -5.79
CA GLY A 106 6.51 -21.10 -6.88
C GLY A 106 7.97 -21.55 -7.02
N ALA A 107 8.58 -22.04 -5.93
CA ALA A 107 9.96 -22.53 -5.92
C ALA A 107 10.15 -23.98 -6.45
N GLY A 108 9.15 -24.62 -7.06
CA GLY A 108 9.27 -26.02 -7.48
C GLY A 108 8.47 -26.45 -8.72
N PRO A 109 8.83 -27.57 -9.37
CA PRO A 109 8.26 -28.03 -10.64
C PRO A 109 6.77 -28.44 -10.59
N LYS A 110 6.12 -28.32 -9.42
CA LYS A 110 4.73 -28.71 -9.17
C LYS A 110 3.68 -27.65 -9.57
N PHE A 111 4.08 -26.60 -10.27
CA PHE A 111 3.14 -25.58 -10.80
C PHE A 111 2.17 -26.10 -11.88
N SER A 112 2.28 -27.36 -12.29
CA SER A 112 1.63 -27.91 -13.49
C SER A 112 0.23 -28.51 -13.30
N THR A 113 -0.63 -27.96 -12.41
CA THR A 113 -2.06 -28.38 -12.41
C THR A 113 -3.02 -27.20 -12.31
N ASP A 114 -3.95 -27.13 -13.26
CA ASP A 114 -5.02 -26.12 -13.32
C ASP A 114 -5.90 -26.12 -12.06
N ALA A 115 -6.10 -27.30 -11.44
CA ALA A 115 -6.79 -27.43 -10.16
C ALA A 115 -6.13 -26.63 -9.03
N TYR A 116 -4.79 -26.57 -9.02
CA TYR A 116 -4.04 -25.86 -7.99
C TYR A 116 -4.06 -24.35 -8.21
N LYS A 117 -3.85 -23.91 -9.46
CA LYS A 117 -4.03 -22.50 -9.87
C LYS A 117 -5.39 -21.97 -9.41
N ARG A 118 -6.47 -22.70 -9.73
CA ARG A 118 -7.84 -22.33 -9.33
C ARG A 118 -8.03 -22.23 -7.83
N ARG A 119 -7.43 -23.13 -7.05
CA ARG A 119 -7.48 -23.11 -5.59
C ARG A 119 -6.81 -21.85 -5.02
N VAL A 120 -5.60 -21.54 -5.48
CA VAL A 120 -4.85 -20.37 -5.00
C VAL A 120 -5.55 -19.07 -5.39
N VAL A 121 -6.00 -18.97 -6.64
CA VAL A 121 -6.77 -17.81 -7.13
C VAL A 121 -8.02 -17.61 -6.28
N SER A 122 -8.77 -18.68 -5.98
CA SER A 122 -10.00 -18.60 -5.19
C SER A 122 -9.71 -18.24 -3.71
N GLU A 123 -8.67 -18.81 -3.10
CA GLU A 123 -8.27 -18.49 -1.73
C GLU A 123 -7.81 -17.04 -1.61
N LEU A 124 -6.98 -16.56 -2.55
CA LEU A 124 -6.49 -15.18 -2.57
C LEU A 124 -7.63 -14.19 -2.86
N ARG A 125 -8.54 -14.49 -3.80
CA ARG A 125 -9.73 -13.67 -4.09
C ARG A 125 -10.60 -13.50 -2.84
N GLU A 126 -10.85 -14.58 -2.11
CA GLU A 126 -11.67 -14.54 -0.89
C GLU A 126 -10.99 -13.74 0.23
N ARG A 127 -9.68 -13.92 0.41
CA ARG A 127 -8.92 -13.13 1.39
C ARG A 127 -8.90 -11.65 1.03
N LEU A 128 -8.70 -11.29 -0.24
CA LEU A 128 -8.77 -9.91 -0.72
C LEU A 128 -10.15 -9.30 -0.53
N ARG A 129 -11.22 -10.09 -0.68
CA ARG A 129 -12.60 -9.65 -0.40
C ARG A 129 -12.79 -9.30 1.07
N ASN A 130 -12.29 -10.13 1.99
CA ASN A 130 -12.36 -9.90 3.43
C ASN A 130 -11.55 -8.67 3.85
N VAL A 131 -10.36 -8.50 3.27
CA VAL A 131 -9.51 -7.34 3.47
C VAL A 131 -10.18 -6.05 2.99
N ASN A 132 -10.86 -6.10 1.84
CA ASN A 132 -11.61 -4.96 1.33
C ASN A 132 -12.80 -4.61 2.24
N ALA A 133 -13.53 -5.60 2.74
CA ALA A 133 -14.66 -5.39 3.66
C ALA A 133 -14.20 -4.78 5.00
N ALA A 134 -13.11 -5.27 5.59
CA ALA A 134 -12.54 -4.74 6.82
C ALA A 134 -12.07 -3.28 6.66
N ASN A 135 -11.55 -2.90 5.49
CA ASN A 135 -11.17 -1.52 5.21
C ASN A 135 -12.36 -0.62 4.90
N ILE A 136 -13.41 -1.12 4.25
CA ILE A 136 -14.65 -0.34 4.09
C ILE A 136 -15.24 -0.01 5.47
N ASP A 137 -15.25 -0.96 6.41
CA ASP A 137 -15.72 -0.71 7.77
C ASP A 137 -14.85 0.33 8.52
N SER A 138 -13.53 0.35 8.30
CA SER A 138 -12.63 1.36 8.91
C SER A 138 -12.71 2.74 8.24
N LEU A 139 -13.06 2.79 6.95
CA LEU A 139 -13.27 4.03 6.19
C LEU A 139 -14.65 4.65 6.43
N VAL A 140 -15.67 3.82 6.67
CA VAL A 140 -17.06 4.29 6.88
C VAL A 140 -17.29 4.74 8.32
N GLY A 141 -16.37 4.46 9.25
CA GLY A 141 -16.46 4.94 10.63
C GLY A 141 -17.77 4.49 11.28
N LYS A 142 -17.85 3.22 11.69
CA LYS A 142 -18.90 2.84 12.63
C LYS A 142 -18.67 3.60 13.94
N SER A 143 -19.62 4.49 14.22
CA SER A 143 -19.88 5.21 15.46
C SER A 143 -19.76 4.35 16.71
#